data_AF-R0B0Q8-F1
#
_entry.id   AF-R0B0Q8-F1
#
_cell.length_a   1.000
_cell.length_b   1.000
_cell.length_c   1.000
_cell.angle_alpha   90.00
_cell.angle_beta   90.00
_cell.angle_gamma   90.00
#
_symmetry.space_group_name_H-M   'P 1'
#
loop_
_entity.id
_entity.type
_entity.pdbx_description
1 polymer ?
#
loop_
_entity_poly.entity_id
_entity_poly.type
_entity_poly.pdbx_seq_one_letter_code
_entity_poly.pdbx_strand_id
1 'polypeptide(L)'
;MFVMYEKENMKVPVRVWLKERKDLEGSCLEQAYHLSQLPFLHKWVSLMPDTHAGKGMPIGGVIAADGVVIPNAVGVDIGCGMAYTETNIRVADIREVITGNGSLIQAIVGDIMRNVPVGFAHHKTMMPSYTMDCAFEEMDRYEEDAELLGQLEAGYYQIGTLGGGNHFIELQEDDDGYLAVMIHSGSRHFGKSVCDYFHYKARQLNQTWFSSVPDEYRLAFLPVDTREGKQYLNWMQLSMDFAKENREKMMLAVKAIMEKRIGKYTELSLEFSHDINCHHNYASFENHYGKDVWVHRKGAVSAQNGELAVIPGAMGFLQLCGHGKRKSGELLLFIPWSRPAVFEKRCHGGIFL
;
A
#
# COMPACT_ATOMS: atom_id res chain seq x y z
N MET A 1 20.75 11.47 -2.18
CA MET A 1 20.38 10.73 -3.40
C MET A 1 21.65 10.47 -4.18
N PHE A 2 21.84 9.22 -4.62
CA PHE A 2 22.94 8.82 -5.48
C PHE A 2 22.43 7.83 -6.54
N VAL A 3 23.24 7.59 -7.58
CA VAL A 3 22.93 6.65 -8.66
C VAL A 3 23.97 5.53 -8.65
N MET A 4 23.50 4.29 -8.73
CA MET A 4 24.35 3.13 -8.97
C MET A 4 24.18 2.69 -10.42
N TYR A 5 25.30 2.59 -11.13
CA TYR A 5 25.31 2.05 -12.49
C TYR A 5 26.67 1.44 -12.82
N GLU A 6 26.66 0.14 -13.11
CA GLU A 6 27.81 -0.64 -13.54
C GLU A 6 27.47 -1.23 -14.91
N LYS A 7 28.06 -0.69 -15.97
CA LYS A 7 27.64 -0.95 -17.36
C LYS A 7 27.72 -2.44 -17.74
N GLU A 8 28.66 -3.15 -17.13
CA GLU A 8 28.92 -4.57 -17.37
C GLU A 8 27.84 -5.47 -16.73
N ASN A 9 27.18 -5.02 -15.66
CA ASN A 9 26.31 -5.84 -14.82
C ASN A 9 24.87 -5.32 -14.68
N MET A 10 24.58 -4.12 -15.18
CA MET A 10 23.26 -3.48 -15.08
C MET A 10 22.73 -3.06 -16.45
N LYS A 11 21.48 -3.43 -16.76
CA LYS A 11 20.77 -2.97 -17.96
C LYS A 11 20.20 -1.57 -17.78
N VAL A 12 19.75 -1.26 -16.57
CA VAL A 12 19.25 0.08 -16.20
C VAL A 12 19.93 0.58 -14.93
N PRO A 13 20.18 1.89 -14.80
CA PRO A 13 20.65 2.51 -13.56
C PRO A 13 19.65 2.39 -12.40
N VAL A 14 20.17 2.31 -11.17
CA VAL A 14 19.40 2.35 -9.93
C VAL A 14 19.56 3.71 -9.26
N ARG A 15 18.45 4.43 -9.05
CA ARG A 15 18.43 5.69 -8.29
C ARG A 15 18.02 5.42 -6.85
N VAL A 16 18.80 5.91 -5.90
CA VAL A 16 18.59 5.64 -4.47
C VAL A 16 18.48 6.95 -3.68
N TRP A 17 17.36 7.12 -2.97
CA TRP A 17 17.09 8.30 -2.15
C TRP A 17 17.57 8.17 -0.71
N LEU A 18 18.74 7.55 -0.52
CA LEU A 18 19.47 7.56 0.75
C LEU A 18 20.57 8.62 0.73
N LYS A 19 21.16 8.89 1.91
CA LYS A 19 22.29 9.83 2.04
C LYS A 19 23.54 9.20 1.44
N GLU A 20 23.87 7.98 1.86
CA GLU A 20 25.07 7.27 1.43
C GLU A 20 24.77 5.81 1.08
N ARG A 21 25.63 5.19 0.26
CA ARG A 21 25.47 3.79 -0.17
C ARG A 21 25.50 2.80 1.00
N LYS A 22 26.23 3.11 2.06
CA LYS A 22 26.32 2.28 3.27
C LYS A 22 24.98 2.17 4.04
N ASP A 23 24.05 3.08 3.78
CA ASP A 23 22.73 3.09 4.42
C ASP A 23 21.78 2.04 3.78
N LEU A 24 22.17 1.47 2.63
CA LEU A 24 21.43 0.43 1.94
C LEU A 24 21.86 -0.94 2.46
N GLU A 25 20.94 -1.66 3.10
CA GLU A 25 21.18 -3.01 3.61
C GLU A 25 21.65 -3.96 2.50
N GLY A 26 22.57 -4.88 2.79
CA GLY A 26 23.16 -5.77 1.77
C GLY A 26 22.13 -6.57 0.97
N SER A 27 21.10 -7.09 1.63
CA SER A 27 19.98 -7.81 0.99
C SER A 27 19.13 -6.89 0.08
N CYS A 28 18.89 -5.65 0.49
CA CYS A 28 18.19 -4.64 -0.30
C CYS A 28 19.02 -4.22 -1.52
N LEU A 29 20.34 -4.08 -1.34
CA LEU A 29 21.30 -3.77 -2.40
C LEU A 29 21.31 -4.89 -3.45
N GLU A 30 21.35 -6.15 -3.03
CA GLU A 30 21.30 -7.33 -3.92
C GLU A 30 20.01 -7.34 -4.75
N GLN A 31 18.86 -7.10 -4.12
CA GLN A 31 17.58 -7.01 -4.84
C GLN A 31 17.57 -5.85 -5.85
N ALA A 32 18.21 -4.72 -5.52
CA ALA A 32 18.37 -3.60 -6.45
C ALA A 32 19.17 -4.00 -7.70
N TYR A 33 20.26 -4.77 -7.51
CA TYR A 33 21.03 -5.34 -8.60
C TYR A 33 20.20 -6.30 -9.45
N HIS A 34 19.40 -7.19 -8.84
CA HIS A 34 18.52 -8.11 -9.57
C HIS A 34 17.51 -7.37 -10.44
N LEU A 35 16.87 -6.31 -9.91
CA LEU A 35 15.94 -5.48 -10.68
C LEU A 35 16.65 -4.81 -11.87
N SER A 36 17.84 -4.27 -11.66
CA SER A 36 18.60 -3.56 -12.70
C SER A 36 18.96 -4.43 -13.92
N GLN A 37 18.89 -5.77 -13.79
CA GLN A 37 19.20 -6.74 -14.84
C GLN A 37 17.99 -7.19 -15.66
N LEU A 38 16.77 -6.83 -15.24
CA LEU A 38 15.55 -7.21 -15.91
C LEU A 38 15.50 -6.63 -17.34
N PRO A 39 15.18 -7.45 -18.37
CA PRO A 39 15.32 -7.06 -19.78
C PRO A 39 14.28 -6.06 -20.28
N PHE A 40 13.18 -5.89 -19.56
CA PHE A 40 12.00 -5.13 -19.99
C PHE A 40 11.80 -3.84 -19.18
N LEU A 41 12.76 -3.42 -18.34
CA LEU A 41 12.62 -2.19 -17.57
C LEU A 41 12.85 -0.94 -18.43
N HIS A 42 12.04 0.08 -18.16
CA HIS A 42 12.13 1.38 -18.79
C HIS A 42 12.84 2.37 -17.87
N LYS A 43 14.01 2.83 -18.32
CA LYS A 43 14.84 3.90 -17.74
C LYS A 43 15.53 3.61 -16.40
N TRP A 44 14.79 3.35 -15.33
CA TRP A 44 15.36 3.34 -13.97
C TRP A 44 14.71 2.30 -13.07
N VAL A 45 15.50 1.80 -12.12
CA VAL A 45 14.99 1.28 -10.83
C VAL A 45 15.09 2.41 -9.82
N SER A 46 14.06 2.62 -9.01
CA SER A 46 14.03 3.70 -8.03
C SER A 46 13.78 3.16 -6.63
N LEU A 47 14.64 3.51 -5.68
CA LEU A 47 14.54 3.10 -4.28
C LEU A 47 14.33 4.31 -3.39
N MET A 48 13.20 4.34 -2.70
CA MET A 48 12.77 5.40 -1.81
C MET A 48 13.60 5.43 -0.50
N PRO A 49 13.58 6.52 0.29
CA PRO A 49 14.31 6.63 1.56
C PRO A 49 13.99 5.58 2.62
N ASP A 50 12.80 4.98 2.58
CA ASP A 50 12.35 3.92 3.48
C ASP A 50 12.74 2.53 2.98
N THR A 51 13.49 2.45 1.88
CA THR A 51 13.77 1.19 1.18
C THR A 51 14.43 0.16 2.09
N HIS A 52 13.93 -1.07 2.03
CA HIS A 52 14.48 -2.21 2.77
C HIS A 52 14.15 -3.53 2.08
N ALA A 53 14.80 -4.59 2.52
CA ALA A 53 14.67 -5.91 1.91
C ALA A 53 13.22 -6.38 1.85
N GLY A 54 12.79 -6.80 0.66
CA GLY A 54 11.47 -7.37 0.42
C GLY A 54 11.55 -8.81 -0.08
N LYS A 55 10.53 -9.21 -0.84
CA LYS A 55 10.48 -10.47 -1.61
C LYS A 55 10.55 -10.13 -3.10
N GLY A 56 11.67 -10.43 -3.75
CA GLY A 56 11.95 -10.09 -5.15
C GLY A 56 12.33 -8.62 -5.33
N MET A 57 11.36 -7.71 -5.15
CA MET A 57 11.60 -6.26 -5.14
C MET A 57 11.68 -5.73 -3.70
N PRO A 58 12.61 -4.79 -3.38
CA PRO A 58 12.62 -4.05 -2.13
C PRO A 58 11.28 -3.38 -1.87
N ILE A 59 10.92 -3.27 -0.59
CA ILE A 59 9.89 -2.31 -0.16
C ILE A 59 10.50 -0.91 -0.31
N GLY A 60 9.71 0.08 -0.69
CA GLY A 60 10.18 1.39 -1.17
C GLY A 60 10.70 1.34 -2.61
N GLY A 61 10.44 0.26 -3.35
CA GLY A 61 10.88 0.07 -4.74
C GLY A 61 9.84 0.54 -5.75
N VAL A 62 10.30 1.19 -6.82
CA VAL A 62 9.49 1.49 -8.01
C VAL A 62 10.25 1.18 -9.30
N ILE A 63 9.58 0.44 -10.18
CA ILE A 63 10.08 0.07 -11.50
C ILE A 63 9.00 0.30 -12.56
N ALA A 64 9.39 0.65 -13.77
CA ALA A 64 8.50 0.72 -14.92
C ALA A 64 8.84 -0.40 -15.89
N ALA A 65 7.90 -1.32 -16.13
CA ALA A 65 8.09 -2.48 -16.98
C ALA A 65 7.34 -2.32 -18.31
N ASP A 66 7.98 -2.71 -19.41
CA ASP A 66 7.39 -2.70 -20.75
C ASP A 66 6.65 -4.01 -21.02
N GLY A 67 5.34 -3.93 -21.21
CA GLY A 67 4.51 -5.07 -21.64
C GLY A 67 4.40 -6.25 -20.67
N VAL A 68 4.90 -6.14 -19.43
CA VAL A 68 4.87 -7.24 -18.45
C VAL A 68 4.49 -6.75 -17.05
N VAL A 69 3.96 -7.67 -16.25
CA VAL A 69 3.66 -7.50 -14.83
C VAL A 69 4.35 -8.57 -13.97
N ILE A 70 4.80 -8.18 -12.78
CA ILE A 70 5.57 -9.02 -11.86
C ILE A 70 4.85 -9.07 -10.52
N PRO A 71 4.20 -10.20 -10.16
CA PRO A 71 3.41 -10.28 -8.93
C PRO A 71 4.18 -9.90 -7.65
N ASN A 72 5.43 -10.35 -7.50
CA ASN A 72 6.24 -10.00 -6.32
C ASN A 72 6.75 -8.55 -6.31
N ALA A 73 6.76 -7.86 -7.47
CA ALA A 73 7.06 -6.44 -7.53
C ALA A 73 5.84 -5.58 -7.19
N VAL A 74 4.62 -6.10 -7.29
CA VAL A 74 3.45 -5.51 -6.63
C VAL A 74 3.52 -5.78 -5.12
N GLY A 75 3.82 -7.02 -4.75
CA GLY A 75 3.94 -7.47 -3.37
C GLY A 75 2.75 -8.32 -2.92
N VAL A 76 2.96 -9.05 -1.82
CA VAL A 76 1.97 -10.00 -1.29
C VAL A 76 0.73 -9.32 -0.71
N ASP A 77 0.84 -8.08 -0.24
CA ASP A 77 -0.31 -7.33 0.22
C ASP A 77 -0.74 -6.33 -0.84
N ILE A 78 -1.37 -6.86 -1.90
CA ILE A 78 -1.86 -6.08 -3.03
C ILE A 78 -2.86 -5.03 -2.51
N GLY A 79 -2.72 -3.78 -2.93
CA GLY A 79 -3.60 -2.72 -2.49
C GLY A 79 -3.42 -2.29 -1.03
N CYS A 80 -2.40 -2.79 -0.32
CA CYS A 80 -2.00 -2.20 0.96
C CYS A 80 -1.80 -0.68 0.81
N GLY A 81 -2.13 0.06 1.86
CA GLY A 81 -2.11 1.51 1.82
C GLY A 81 -2.83 2.13 2.99
N MET A 82 -3.15 3.41 2.84
CA MET A 82 -3.56 4.28 3.94
C MET A 82 -4.98 4.79 3.71
N ALA A 83 -5.72 4.94 4.80
CA ALA A 83 -6.88 5.81 4.87
C ALA A 83 -6.70 6.83 6.00
N TYR A 84 -7.13 8.06 5.77
CA TYR A 84 -6.95 9.18 6.68
C TYR A 84 -8.19 10.06 6.70
N THR A 85 -8.51 10.64 7.86
CA THR A 85 -9.56 11.63 8.03
C THR A 85 -9.18 12.58 9.17
N GLU A 86 -9.45 13.86 8.99
CA GLU A 86 -9.28 14.89 10.00
C GLU A 86 -10.59 15.11 10.74
N THR A 87 -10.50 15.68 11.95
CA THR A 87 -11.66 16.13 12.70
C THR A 87 -11.52 17.58 13.15
N ASN A 88 -12.64 18.23 13.42
CA ASN A 88 -12.67 19.55 14.04
C ASN A 88 -12.37 19.54 15.56
N ILE A 89 -12.06 18.39 16.16
CA ILE A 89 -11.86 18.22 17.60
C ILE A 89 -10.40 18.49 17.96
N ARG A 90 -10.14 19.43 18.89
CA ARG A 90 -8.79 19.60 19.44
C ARG A 90 -8.51 18.51 20.47
N VAL A 91 -7.31 17.93 20.40
CA VAL A 91 -6.91 16.88 21.34
C VAL A 91 -6.92 17.38 22.78
N ALA A 92 -6.55 18.64 23.01
CA ALA A 92 -6.60 19.30 24.32
C ALA A 92 -8.00 19.30 24.96
N ASP A 93 -9.07 19.37 24.15
CA ASP A 93 -10.45 19.44 24.65
C ASP A 93 -10.97 18.09 25.14
N ILE A 94 -10.38 16.98 24.68
CA ILE A 94 -10.81 15.61 25.00
C ILE A 94 -9.81 14.83 25.84
N ARG A 95 -8.54 15.27 25.94
CA ARG A 95 -7.44 14.53 26.58
C ARG A 95 -7.71 14.25 28.07
N GLU A 96 -8.27 15.24 28.77
CA GLU A 96 -8.57 15.17 30.21
C GLU A 96 -9.99 14.68 30.51
N VAL A 97 -10.79 14.37 29.48
CA VAL A 97 -12.17 13.89 29.68
C VAL A 97 -12.12 12.46 30.21
N ILE A 98 -12.68 12.26 31.42
CA ILE A 98 -12.73 10.96 32.09
C ILE A 98 -14.08 10.29 31.85
N THR A 99 -14.03 9.00 31.55
CA THR A 99 -15.19 8.10 31.45
C THR A 99 -15.21 7.14 32.64
N GLY A 100 -16.23 6.29 32.73
CA GLY A 100 -16.33 5.31 33.81
C GLY A 100 -15.14 4.34 33.94
N ASN A 101 -14.38 4.10 32.87
CA ASN A 101 -13.32 3.08 32.83
C ASN A 101 -11.93 3.63 32.39
N GLY A 102 -11.70 4.95 32.48
CA GLY A 102 -10.46 5.59 32.01
C GLY A 102 -10.73 6.84 31.18
N SER A 103 -9.74 7.35 30.46
CA SER A 103 -9.92 8.54 29.61
C SER A 103 -10.84 8.27 28.42
N LEU A 104 -11.42 9.33 27.84
CA LEU A 104 -12.25 9.25 26.64
C LEU A 104 -11.49 8.60 25.48
N ILE A 105 -10.21 8.95 25.29
CA ILE A 105 -9.34 8.36 24.28
C ILE A 105 -9.19 6.84 24.52
N GLN A 106 -8.94 6.41 25.75
CA GLN A 106 -8.85 4.98 26.10
C GLN A 106 -10.18 4.25 25.81
N ALA A 107 -11.31 4.89 26.07
CA ALA A 107 -12.62 4.33 25.79
C ALA A 107 -12.88 4.17 24.28
N ILE A 108 -12.46 5.15 23.46
CA ILE A 108 -12.52 5.09 21.99
C ILE A 108 -11.63 3.96 21.48
N VAL A 109 -10.35 3.94 21.86
CA VAL A 109 -9.40 2.89 21.45
C VAL A 109 -9.92 1.50 21.85
N GLY A 110 -10.43 1.36 23.07
CA GLY A 110 -11.00 0.11 23.55
C GLY A 110 -12.22 -0.35 22.74
N ASP A 111 -13.08 0.58 22.28
CA ASP A 111 -14.19 0.24 21.38
C ASP A 111 -13.68 -0.13 19.98
N ILE A 112 -12.68 0.55 19.44
CA ILE A 112 -12.09 0.20 18.14
C ILE A 112 -11.56 -1.23 18.19
N MET A 113 -10.77 -1.57 19.21
CA MET A 113 -10.22 -2.92 19.39
C MET A 113 -11.30 -4.01 19.55
N ARG A 114 -12.49 -3.66 20.05
CA ARG A 114 -13.62 -4.59 20.17
C ARG A 114 -14.40 -4.78 18.88
N ASN A 115 -14.46 -3.76 18.03
CA ASN A 115 -15.31 -3.75 16.84
C ASN A 115 -14.54 -4.01 15.53
N VAL A 116 -13.23 -3.79 15.51
CA VAL A 116 -12.37 -4.06 14.35
C VAL A 116 -11.51 -5.29 14.64
N PRO A 117 -11.73 -6.43 13.95
CA PRO A 117 -10.89 -7.61 14.12
C PRO A 117 -9.43 -7.33 13.71
N VAL A 118 -8.48 -7.81 14.53
CA VAL A 118 -7.04 -7.62 14.34
C VAL A 118 -6.31 -8.96 14.19
N GLY A 119 -5.08 -8.93 13.66
CA GLY A 119 -4.26 -10.12 13.46
C GLY A 119 -4.86 -11.09 12.44
N PHE A 120 -5.03 -12.34 12.86
CA PHE A 120 -5.64 -13.42 12.06
C PHE A 120 -7.14 -13.59 12.31
N ALA A 121 -7.76 -12.72 13.12
CA ALA A 121 -9.18 -12.79 13.39
C ALA A 121 -10.00 -12.32 12.18
N HIS A 122 -11.17 -12.95 12.01
CA HIS A 122 -12.16 -12.62 11.00
C HIS A 122 -13.53 -12.40 11.67
N HIS A 123 -14.46 -11.80 10.93
CA HIS A 123 -15.84 -11.73 11.36
C HIS A 123 -16.40 -13.16 11.49
N LYS A 124 -17.25 -13.38 12.50
CA LYS A 124 -17.94 -14.67 12.70
C LYS A 124 -19.14 -14.85 11.76
N THR A 125 -19.60 -13.76 11.18
CA THR A 125 -20.76 -13.68 10.29
C THR A 125 -20.34 -12.97 9.01
N MET A 126 -21.04 -13.28 7.92
CA MET A 126 -20.86 -12.60 6.64
C MET A 126 -21.13 -11.10 6.80
N MET A 127 -20.21 -10.27 6.29
CA MET A 127 -20.33 -8.82 6.29
C MET A 127 -20.64 -8.33 4.87
N PRO A 128 -21.52 -7.32 4.67
CA PRO A 128 -21.80 -6.80 3.33
C PRO A 128 -20.53 -6.24 2.68
N SER A 129 -20.25 -6.64 1.43
CA SER A 129 -19.14 -6.13 0.64
C SER A 129 -19.56 -5.92 -0.81
N TYR A 130 -19.58 -4.66 -1.25
CA TYR A 130 -19.90 -4.31 -2.63
C TYR A 130 -18.88 -4.90 -3.61
N THR A 131 -17.61 -4.92 -3.21
CA THR A 131 -16.53 -5.49 -4.04
C THR A 131 -16.75 -6.98 -4.30
N MET A 132 -17.11 -7.74 -3.26
CA MET A 132 -17.38 -9.17 -3.42
C MET A 132 -18.66 -9.41 -4.20
N ASP A 133 -19.72 -8.62 -3.96
CA ASP A 133 -20.95 -8.70 -4.75
C ASP A 133 -20.68 -8.52 -6.25
N CYS A 134 -19.92 -7.49 -6.63
CA CYS A 134 -19.51 -7.27 -8.02
C CYS A 134 -18.65 -8.43 -8.57
N ALA A 135 -17.75 -8.99 -7.76
CA ALA A 135 -16.91 -10.11 -8.20
C ALA A 135 -17.74 -11.36 -8.52
N PHE A 136 -18.81 -11.62 -7.76
CA PHE A 136 -19.75 -12.71 -8.04
C PHE A 136 -20.64 -12.42 -9.25
N GLU A 137 -21.02 -11.16 -9.48
CA GLU A 137 -21.74 -10.75 -10.71
C GLU A 137 -20.86 -10.90 -11.97
N GLU A 138 -19.56 -10.67 -11.84
CA GLU A 138 -18.58 -10.78 -12.92
C GLU A 138 -17.76 -12.08 -12.88
N MET A 139 -18.38 -13.19 -12.43
CA MET A 139 -17.69 -14.46 -12.16
C MET A 139 -16.89 -15.00 -13.36
N ASP A 140 -17.35 -14.77 -14.59
CA ASP A 140 -16.67 -15.15 -15.84
C ASP A 140 -15.21 -14.62 -15.91
N ARG A 141 -14.90 -13.52 -15.20
CA ARG A 141 -13.53 -12.95 -15.14
C ARG A 141 -12.57 -13.74 -14.25
N TYR A 142 -13.10 -14.58 -13.36
CA TYR A 142 -12.39 -15.20 -12.25
C TYR A 142 -12.49 -16.73 -12.22
N GLU A 143 -13.54 -17.31 -12.83
CA GLU A 143 -13.87 -18.74 -12.75
C GLU A 143 -12.75 -19.70 -13.19
N GLU A 144 -11.87 -19.25 -14.08
CA GLU A 144 -10.76 -20.06 -14.58
C GLU A 144 -9.64 -20.27 -13.55
N ASP A 145 -9.54 -19.41 -12.53
CA ASP A 145 -8.54 -19.49 -11.47
C ASP A 145 -9.14 -20.17 -10.23
N ALA A 146 -9.57 -21.44 -10.39
CA ALA A 146 -10.34 -22.21 -9.41
C ALA A 146 -9.77 -22.20 -7.98
N GLU A 147 -8.44 -22.18 -7.83
CA GLU A 147 -7.75 -22.15 -6.52
C GLU A 147 -8.01 -20.84 -5.73
N LEU A 148 -8.38 -19.76 -6.42
CA LEU A 148 -8.65 -18.46 -5.81
C LEU A 148 -10.14 -18.24 -5.50
N LEU A 149 -11.05 -19.05 -6.05
CA LEU A 149 -12.50 -18.81 -5.89
C LEU A 149 -12.96 -18.86 -4.43
N GLY A 150 -12.34 -19.70 -3.61
CA GLY A 150 -12.60 -19.72 -2.16
C GLY A 150 -12.28 -18.39 -1.46
N GLN A 151 -11.45 -17.53 -2.06
CA GLN A 151 -11.16 -16.20 -1.53
C GLN A 151 -12.32 -15.23 -1.74
N LEU A 152 -13.17 -15.41 -2.75
CA LEU A 152 -14.35 -14.57 -2.97
C LEU A 152 -15.34 -14.71 -1.81
N GLU A 153 -15.64 -15.94 -1.41
CA GLU A 153 -16.50 -16.20 -0.25
C GLU A 153 -15.82 -15.77 1.06
N ALA A 154 -14.53 -16.08 1.24
CA ALA A 154 -13.78 -15.68 2.41
C ALA A 154 -13.65 -14.15 2.56
N GLY A 155 -13.74 -13.41 1.45
CA GLY A 155 -13.68 -11.94 1.42
C GLY A 155 -14.76 -11.30 2.29
N TYR A 156 -15.99 -11.84 2.30
CA TYR A 156 -17.07 -11.34 3.15
C TYR A 156 -16.83 -11.46 4.65
N TYR A 157 -15.91 -12.32 5.08
CA TYR A 157 -15.53 -12.47 6.50
C TYR A 157 -14.27 -11.68 6.85
N GLN A 158 -13.49 -11.30 5.84
CA GLN A 158 -12.24 -10.54 5.97
C GLN A 158 -12.42 -9.03 5.80
N ILE A 159 -13.49 -8.59 5.13
CA ILE A 159 -13.78 -7.17 4.91
C ILE A 159 -14.01 -6.45 6.25
N GLY A 160 -13.45 -5.23 6.39
CA GLY A 160 -13.52 -4.46 7.63
C GLY A 160 -12.57 -4.95 8.73
N THR A 161 -11.51 -5.71 8.39
CA THR A 161 -10.53 -6.21 9.36
C THR A 161 -9.16 -5.57 9.16
N LEU A 162 -8.45 -5.34 10.27
CA LEU A 162 -7.16 -4.65 10.25
C LEU A 162 -6.04 -5.55 9.74
N GLY A 163 -5.94 -6.73 10.35
CA GLY A 163 -4.84 -7.64 10.15
C GLY A 163 -3.69 -7.57 11.12
N GLY A 164 -2.63 -8.31 10.78
CA GLY A 164 -1.36 -8.33 11.51
C GLY A 164 -0.23 -7.69 10.72
N GLY A 165 1.01 -7.84 11.20
CA GLY A 165 2.18 -7.22 10.59
C GLY A 165 2.31 -5.76 11.00
N ASN A 166 2.53 -4.88 10.02
CA ASN A 166 2.68 -3.43 10.21
C ASN A 166 1.36 -2.66 10.07
N HIS A 167 0.21 -3.35 10.09
CA HIS A 167 -1.11 -2.72 10.00
C HIS A 167 -1.54 -2.12 11.34
N PHE A 168 -2.12 -0.93 11.30
CA PHE A 168 -2.53 -0.19 12.51
C PHE A 168 -3.74 0.71 12.25
N ILE A 169 -4.43 1.05 13.34
CA ILE A 169 -5.34 2.18 13.42
C ILE A 169 -4.76 3.12 14.47
N GLU A 170 -4.54 4.37 14.10
CA GLU A 170 -3.91 5.37 14.97
C GLU A 170 -4.80 6.60 15.10
N LEU A 171 -4.94 7.08 16.33
CA LEU A 171 -5.49 8.40 16.63
C LEU A 171 -4.30 9.33 16.82
N GLN A 172 -4.21 10.38 16.00
CA GLN A 172 -3.08 11.27 15.92
C GLN A 172 -3.49 12.70 16.26
N GLU A 173 -2.54 13.48 16.78
CA GLU A 173 -2.65 14.94 16.90
C GLU A 173 -1.87 15.56 15.74
N ASP A 174 -2.51 16.42 14.94
CA ASP A 174 -1.84 17.13 13.86
C ASP A 174 -1.01 18.33 14.38
N ASP A 175 -0.32 19.02 13.46
CA ASP A 175 0.51 20.20 13.77
C ASP A 175 -0.29 21.35 14.42
N ASP A 176 -1.59 21.42 14.17
CA ASP A 176 -2.50 22.47 14.64
C ASP A 176 -3.26 22.04 15.92
N GLY A 177 -3.00 20.83 16.44
CA GLY A 177 -3.56 20.26 17.66
C GLY A 177 -4.92 19.57 17.48
N TYR A 178 -5.34 19.32 16.24
CA TYR A 178 -6.58 18.61 15.92
C TYR A 178 -6.38 17.10 15.89
N LEU A 179 -7.43 16.39 16.28
CA LEU A 179 -7.49 14.94 16.25
C LEU A 179 -7.70 14.47 14.81
N ALA A 180 -6.89 13.51 14.38
CA ALA A 180 -7.05 12.81 13.11
C ALA A 180 -7.02 11.30 13.32
N VAL A 181 -7.57 10.56 12.35
CA VAL A 181 -7.58 9.10 12.33
C VAL A 181 -6.83 8.61 11.12
N MET A 182 -6.01 7.59 11.34
CA MET A 182 -5.28 6.92 10.30
C MET A 182 -5.44 5.42 10.36
N ILE A 183 -5.56 4.79 9.20
CA ILE A 183 -5.68 3.34 9.05
C ILE A 183 -4.67 2.89 8.01
N HIS A 184 -3.79 1.97 8.42
CA HIS A 184 -2.89 1.26 7.53
C HIS A 184 -3.34 -0.20 7.42
N SER A 185 -3.83 -0.58 6.24
CA SER A 185 -4.25 -1.96 5.94
C SER A 185 -4.35 -2.19 4.44
N GLY A 186 -4.48 -3.46 4.06
CA GLY A 186 -4.54 -3.90 2.66
C GLY A 186 -5.62 -4.92 2.40
N SER A 187 -5.34 -5.80 1.44
CA SER A 187 -6.29 -6.79 0.93
C SER A 187 -6.34 -8.06 1.77
N ARG A 188 -5.67 -8.09 2.92
CA ARG A 188 -5.70 -9.23 3.85
C ARG A 188 -5.13 -10.50 3.21
N HIS A 189 -5.65 -11.67 3.57
CA HIS A 189 -5.19 -12.93 2.99
C HIS A 189 -5.57 -13.04 1.50
N PHE A 190 -6.60 -12.32 1.06
CA PHE A 190 -7.08 -12.30 -0.32
C PHE A 190 -5.96 -11.95 -1.31
N GLY A 191 -5.35 -10.77 -1.19
CA GLY A 191 -4.30 -10.35 -2.12
C GLY A 191 -3.01 -11.16 -1.98
N LYS A 192 -2.74 -11.71 -0.79
CA LYS A 192 -1.62 -12.65 -0.60
C LYS A 192 -1.81 -13.91 -1.43
N SER A 193 -3.02 -14.49 -1.39
CA SER A 193 -3.36 -15.68 -2.18
C SER A 193 -3.24 -15.40 -3.68
N VAL A 194 -3.74 -14.25 -4.15
CA VAL A 194 -3.59 -13.80 -5.54
C VAL A 194 -2.10 -13.69 -5.93
N CYS A 195 -1.30 -12.97 -5.13
CA CYS A 195 0.12 -12.79 -5.41
C CYS A 195 0.87 -14.13 -5.46
N ASP A 196 0.64 -15.02 -4.49
CA ASP A 196 1.33 -16.31 -4.43
C ASP A 196 0.91 -17.23 -5.60
N TYR A 197 -0.38 -17.28 -5.96
CA TYR A 197 -0.90 -18.05 -7.09
C TYR A 197 -0.29 -17.59 -8.42
N PHE A 198 -0.39 -16.30 -8.75
CA PHE A 198 0.14 -15.80 -10.02
C PHE A 198 1.67 -15.76 -10.06
N HIS A 199 2.34 -15.61 -8.92
CA HIS A 199 3.80 -15.78 -8.88
C HIS A 199 4.20 -17.22 -9.19
N TYR A 200 3.49 -18.21 -8.64
CA TYR A 200 3.74 -19.62 -8.96
C TYR A 200 3.50 -19.91 -10.46
N LYS A 201 2.37 -19.45 -11.00
CA LYS A 201 2.03 -19.55 -12.43
C LYS A 201 3.10 -18.89 -13.31
N ALA A 202 3.54 -17.68 -12.96
CA ALA A 202 4.60 -16.97 -13.65
C ALA A 202 5.92 -17.75 -13.65
N ARG A 203 6.33 -18.34 -12.51
CA ARG A 203 7.55 -19.15 -12.43
C ARG A 203 7.52 -20.34 -13.40
N GLN A 204 6.41 -21.08 -13.44
CA GLN A 204 6.25 -22.21 -14.37
C GLN A 204 6.37 -21.76 -15.83
N LEU A 205 5.67 -20.70 -16.21
CA LEU A 205 5.71 -20.16 -17.57
C LEU A 205 7.09 -19.65 -17.96
N ASN A 206 7.78 -18.95 -17.05
CA ASN A 206 9.13 -18.43 -17.29
C ASN A 206 10.13 -19.57 -17.53
N GLN A 207 9.97 -20.70 -16.81
CA GLN A 207 10.77 -21.91 -17.05
C GLN A 207 10.48 -22.50 -18.44
N THR A 208 9.22 -22.60 -18.85
CA THR A 208 8.83 -23.08 -20.19
C THR A 208 9.34 -22.18 -21.32
N TRP A 209 9.43 -20.86 -21.07
CA TRP A 209 9.93 -19.88 -22.04
C TRP A 209 11.46 -19.78 -22.08
N PHE A 210 12.18 -20.52 -21.22
CA PHE A 210 13.62 -20.38 -21.03
C PHE A 210 14.01 -18.91 -20.77
N SER A 211 13.23 -18.24 -19.92
CA SER A 211 13.41 -16.84 -19.57
C SER A 211 14.83 -16.56 -19.07
N SER A 212 15.38 -15.41 -19.48
CA SER A 212 16.68 -14.96 -18.97
C SER A 212 16.62 -14.40 -17.55
N VAL A 213 15.43 -14.32 -16.93
CA VAL A 213 15.25 -13.84 -15.55
C VAL A 213 15.45 -15.04 -14.61
N PRO A 214 16.50 -15.05 -13.78
CA PRO A 214 16.75 -16.15 -12.85
C PRO A 214 15.62 -16.30 -11.83
N ASP A 215 15.27 -17.56 -11.51
CA ASP A 215 14.16 -17.89 -10.62
C ASP A 215 14.44 -17.46 -9.17
N GLU A 216 15.71 -17.51 -8.75
CA GLU A 216 16.20 -17.07 -7.46
C GLU A 216 15.95 -15.58 -7.21
N TYR A 217 15.82 -14.76 -8.26
CA TYR A 217 15.47 -13.35 -8.11
C TYR A 217 14.03 -13.17 -7.64
N ARG A 218 13.18 -14.20 -7.78
CA ARG A 218 11.75 -14.18 -7.49
C ARG A 218 10.99 -13.08 -8.23
N LEU A 219 11.47 -12.71 -9.42
CA LEU A 219 10.92 -11.67 -10.29
C LEU A 219 10.28 -12.26 -11.56
N ALA A 220 9.76 -13.48 -11.48
CA ALA A 220 9.00 -14.11 -12.56
C ALA A 220 7.83 -13.21 -12.99
N PHE A 221 7.67 -13.06 -14.31
CA PHE A 221 6.76 -12.08 -14.91
C PHE A 221 5.70 -12.73 -15.81
N LEU A 222 4.63 -12.00 -16.07
CA LEU A 222 3.58 -12.35 -17.02
C LEU A 222 3.47 -11.24 -18.07
N PRO A 223 3.53 -11.53 -19.38
CA PRO A 223 3.22 -10.53 -20.39
C PRO A 223 1.74 -10.17 -20.33
N VAL A 224 1.43 -8.86 -20.35
CA VAL A 224 0.07 -8.37 -20.03
C VAL A 224 -0.98 -8.72 -21.06
N ASP A 225 -0.57 -9.01 -22.30
CA ASP A 225 -1.48 -9.36 -23.39
C ASP A 225 -1.87 -10.84 -23.40
N THR A 226 -1.19 -11.70 -22.63
CA THR A 226 -1.54 -13.12 -22.52
C THR A 226 -2.77 -13.32 -21.63
N ARG A 227 -3.36 -14.52 -21.70
CA ARG A 227 -4.48 -14.92 -20.85
C ARG A 227 -4.14 -14.77 -19.37
N GLU A 228 -2.97 -15.28 -18.96
CA GLU A 228 -2.52 -15.24 -17.56
C GLU A 228 -2.17 -13.83 -17.09
N GLY A 229 -1.63 -12.99 -17.97
CA GLY A 229 -1.41 -11.56 -17.68
C GLY A 229 -2.72 -10.83 -17.40
N LYS A 230 -3.74 -11.03 -18.25
CA LYS A 230 -5.07 -10.44 -18.08
C LYS A 230 -5.78 -10.97 -16.82
N GLN A 231 -5.68 -12.26 -16.56
CA GLN A 231 -6.19 -12.86 -15.31
C GLN A 231 -5.55 -12.21 -14.08
N TYR A 232 -4.22 -12.10 -14.04
CA TYR A 232 -3.54 -11.45 -12.92
C TYR A 232 -3.98 -10.00 -12.74
N LEU A 233 -4.11 -9.23 -13.83
CA LEU A 233 -4.57 -7.85 -13.78
C LEU A 233 -6.00 -7.74 -13.22
N ASN A 234 -6.91 -8.63 -13.61
CA ASN A 234 -8.27 -8.69 -13.05
C ASN A 234 -8.26 -8.96 -11.54
N TRP A 235 -7.48 -9.95 -11.08
CA TRP A 235 -7.37 -10.29 -9.66
C TRP A 235 -6.62 -9.24 -8.84
N MET A 236 -5.62 -8.58 -9.43
CA MET A 236 -4.90 -7.46 -8.81
C MET A 236 -5.87 -6.28 -8.60
N GLN A 237 -6.66 -5.94 -9.62
CA GLN A 237 -7.69 -4.90 -9.51
C GLN A 237 -8.70 -5.23 -8.42
N LEU A 238 -9.24 -6.45 -8.43
CA LEU A 238 -10.19 -6.90 -7.40
C LEU A 238 -9.58 -6.83 -5.99
N SER A 239 -8.31 -7.18 -5.84
CA SER A 239 -7.60 -7.07 -4.56
C SER A 239 -7.43 -5.61 -4.11
N MET A 240 -7.18 -4.69 -5.03
CA MET A 240 -7.11 -3.25 -4.73
C MET A 240 -8.47 -2.72 -4.31
N ASP A 241 -9.53 -3.05 -5.03
CA ASP A 241 -10.90 -2.63 -4.70
C ASP A 241 -11.32 -3.17 -3.32
N PHE A 242 -10.98 -4.43 -3.03
CA PHE A 242 -11.24 -5.04 -1.72
C PHE A 242 -10.43 -4.33 -0.62
N ALA A 243 -9.15 -4.01 -0.85
CA ALA A 243 -8.34 -3.28 0.12
C ALA A 243 -8.88 -1.87 0.39
N LYS A 244 -9.38 -1.20 -0.65
CA LYS A 244 -10.00 0.13 -0.52
C LYS A 244 -11.27 0.06 0.31
N GLU A 245 -12.19 -0.84 -0.02
CA GLU A 245 -13.43 -1.04 0.74
C GLU A 245 -13.14 -1.49 2.19
N ASN A 246 -12.11 -2.33 2.38
CA ASN A 246 -11.70 -2.79 3.71
C ASN A 246 -11.34 -1.60 4.62
N ARG A 247 -10.53 -0.65 4.11
CA ARG A 247 -10.19 0.58 4.83
C ARG A 247 -11.39 1.49 5.05
N GLU A 248 -12.29 1.61 4.08
CA GLU A 248 -13.53 2.39 4.22
C GLU A 248 -14.42 1.84 5.32
N LYS A 249 -14.62 0.51 5.38
CA LYS A 249 -15.43 -0.14 6.42
C LYS A 249 -14.83 0.07 7.82
N MET A 250 -13.52 -0.06 7.96
CA MET A 250 -12.84 0.25 9.22
C MET A 250 -12.97 1.73 9.58
N MET A 251 -12.81 2.64 8.62
CA MET A 251 -12.95 4.07 8.85
C MET A 251 -14.37 4.43 9.31
N LEU A 252 -15.40 3.87 8.67
CA LEU A 252 -16.79 4.05 9.09
C LEU A 252 -17.03 3.55 10.53
N ALA A 253 -16.47 2.39 10.89
CA ALA A 253 -16.56 1.88 12.25
C ALA A 253 -15.89 2.82 13.26
N VAL A 254 -14.70 3.35 12.94
CA VAL A 254 -14.00 4.32 13.79
C VAL A 254 -14.78 5.62 13.93
N LYS A 255 -15.27 6.19 12.81
CA LYS A 255 -16.09 7.42 12.82
C LYS A 255 -17.32 7.26 13.71
N ALA A 256 -18.07 6.17 13.57
CA ALA A 256 -19.24 5.88 14.39
C ALA A 256 -18.91 5.72 15.89
N ILE A 257 -17.77 5.11 16.22
CA ILE A 257 -17.29 5.00 17.61
C ILE A 257 -16.96 6.38 18.18
N MET A 258 -16.26 7.21 17.41
CA MET A 258 -15.90 8.56 17.81
C MET A 258 -17.13 9.43 18.03
N GLU A 259 -18.08 9.46 17.09
CA GLU A 259 -19.36 10.18 17.23
C GLU A 259 -20.09 9.76 18.51
N LYS A 260 -20.25 8.46 18.73
CA LYS A 260 -20.92 7.92 19.91
C LYS A 260 -20.23 8.30 21.21
N ARG A 261 -18.90 8.24 21.26
CA ARG A 261 -18.12 8.48 22.48
C ARG A 261 -18.00 9.97 22.77
N ILE A 262 -17.65 10.78 21.78
CA ILE A 262 -17.51 12.24 21.94
C ILE A 262 -18.85 12.87 22.28
N GLY A 263 -19.93 12.53 21.55
CA GLY A 263 -21.26 13.07 21.84
C GLY A 263 -21.86 12.59 23.17
N LYS A 264 -21.36 11.50 23.76
CA LYS A 264 -21.79 11.03 25.08
C LYS A 264 -21.10 11.77 26.24
N TYR A 265 -19.84 12.15 26.07
CA TYR A 265 -19.01 12.66 27.16
C TYR A 265 -18.64 14.14 27.02
N THR A 266 -19.04 14.78 25.93
CA THR A 266 -18.75 16.19 25.63
C THR A 266 -19.95 16.84 24.94
N GLU A 267 -19.99 18.17 24.94
CA GLU A 267 -20.95 18.98 24.16
C GLU A 267 -20.37 19.37 22.78
N LEU A 268 -19.25 18.76 22.36
CA LEU A 268 -18.58 19.07 21.12
C LEU A 268 -19.35 18.48 19.93
N SER A 269 -19.47 19.26 18.85
CA SER A 269 -19.96 18.76 17.57
C SER A 269 -18.78 18.20 16.77
N LEU A 270 -18.83 16.91 16.44
CA LEU A 270 -17.80 16.24 15.66
C LEU A 270 -18.11 16.33 14.17
N GLU A 271 -17.17 16.87 13.41
CA GLU A 271 -17.18 16.90 11.95
C GLU A 271 -15.90 16.26 11.42
N PHE A 272 -16.03 15.49 10.34
CA PHE A 272 -14.91 14.86 9.63
C PHE A 272 -14.61 15.60 8.34
N SER A 273 -13.34 15.69 7.97
CA SER A 273 -12.90 16.32 6.72
C SER A 273 -11.66 15.64 6.14
N HIS A 274 -11.31 16.00 4.90
CA HIS A 274 -10.10 15.53 4.22
C HIS A 274 -9.94 14.00 4.19
N ASP A 275 -11.00 13.29 3.81
CA ASP A 275 -10.94 11.84 3.61
C ASP A 275 -9.98 11.48 2.47
N ILE A 276 -8.93 10.72 2.79
CA ILE A 276 -7.98 10.19 1.81
C ILE A 276 -7.98 8.67 1.92
N ASN A 277 -7.93 7.97 0.79
CA ASN A 277 -7.77 6.52 0.73
C ASN A 277 -6.88 6.14 -0.46
N CYS A 278 -5.62 5.76 -0.21
CA CYS A 278 -4.62 5.54 -1.25
C CYS A 278 -3.87 4.22 -1.08
N HIS A 279 -3.49 3.59 -2.20
CA HIS A 279 -2.66 2.38 -2.23
C HIS A 279 -1.17 2.71 -2.32
N HIS A 280 -0.32 1.81 -1.82
CA HIS A 280 1.14 1.86 -1.98
C HIS A 280 1.78 0.58 -2.52
N ASN A 281 0.97 -0.46 -2.78
CA ASN A 281 1.37 -1.75 -3.37
C ASN A 281 0.47 -2.09 -4.56
N TYR A 282 0.90 -1.78 -5.78
CA TYR A 282 0.12 -2.03 -7.00
C TYR A 282 0.98 -1.87 -8.25
N ALA A 283 0.44 -2.33 -9.39
CA ALA A 283 0.93 -1.92 -10.70
C ALA A 283 -0.16 -1.14 -11.43
N SER A 284 0.24 -0.12 -12.20
CA SER A 284 -0.67 0.71 -13.00
C SER A 284 -0.07 1.01 -14.36
N PHE A 285 -0.93 1.14 -15.36
CA PHE A 285 -0.54 1.48 -16.72
C PHE A 285 -0.42 3.01 -16.87
N GLU A 286 0.77 3.50 -17.19
CA GLU A 286 1.09 4.92 -17.19
C GLU A 286 2.02 5.29 -18.36
N ASN A 287 1.95 6.54 -18.81
CA ASN A 287 2.86 7.06 -19.82
C ASN A 287 4.03 7.81 -19.16
N HIS A 288 5.23 7.29 -19.31
CA HIS A 288 6.46 7.89 -18.80
C HIS A 288 7.53 7.94 -19.88
N TYR A 289 8.22 9.07 -19.98
CA TYR A 289 9.27 9.29 -20.98
C TYR A 289 8.85 8.95 -22.42
N GLY A 290 7.58 9.19 -22.76
CA GLY A 290 7.01 8.93 -24.09
C GLY A 290 6.72 7.47 -24.38
N LYS A 291 6.69 6.61 -23.36
CA LYS A 291 6.36 5.19 -23.48
C LYS A 291 5.29 4.79 -22.48
N ASP A 292 4.33 3.99 -22.94
CA ASP A 292 3.35 3.37 -22.06
C ASP A 292 3.96 2.15 -21.36
N VAL A 293 3.89 2.12 -20.04
CA VAL A 293 4.60 1.17 -19.17
C VAL A 293 3.74 0.78 -17.98
N TRP A 294 3.98 -0.42 -17.45
CA TRP A 294 3.39 -0.89 -16.20
C TRP A 294 4.30 -0.52 -15.03
N VAL A 295 3.90 0.51 -14.28
CA VAL A 295 4.63 1.02 -13.13
C VAL A 295 4.27 0.20 -11.91
N HIS A 296 5.22 -0.56 -11.39
CA HIS A 296 5.08 -1.34 -10.17
C HIS A 296 5.57 -0.50 -8.99
N ARG A 297 4.74 -0.40 -7.97
CA ARG A 297 5.04 0.26 -6.70
C ARG A 297 4.87 -0.74 -5.57
N LYS A 298 5.88 -0.81 -4.70
CA LYS A 298 5.82 -1.62 -3.47
C LYS A 298 6.35 -0.81 -2.31
N GLY A 299 5.46 -0.40 -1.42
CA GLY A 299 5.74 0.61 -0.41
C GLY A 299 6.03 1.97 -1.05
N ALA A 300 5.33 2.33 -2.13
CA ALA A 300 5.44 3.65 -2.74
C ALA A 300 4.10 4.13 -3.27
N VAL A 301 3.79 5.42 -3.09
CA VAL A 301 2.49 5.99 -3.51
C VAL A 301 2.70 6.89 -4.72
N SER A 302 1.73 6.89 -5.64
CA SER A 302 1.68 7.87 -6.74
C SER A 302 1.59 9.30 -6.18
N ALA A 303 2.25 10.23 -6.84
CA ALA A 303 2.22 11.64 -6.48
C ALA A 303 1.93 12.50 -7.71
N GLN A 304 1.01 12.09 -8.59
CA GLN A 304 0.70 12.92 -9.76
C GLN A 304 0.19 14.30 -9.34
N ASN A 305 0.28 15.26 -10.26
CA ASN A 305 -0.04 16.65 -9.95
C ASN A 305 -1.49 16.78 -9.48
N GLY A 306 -1.68 17.25 -8.24
CA GLY A 306 -2.99 17.37 -7.60
C GLY A 306 -3.46 16.11 -6.84
N GLU A 307 -2.70 15.01 -6.86
CA GLU A 307 -2.98 13.86 -6.01
C GLU A 307 -2.56 14.14 -4.56
N LEU A 308 -3.48 13.84 -3.65
CA LEU A 308 -3.19 13.75 -2.22
C LEU A 308 -2.76 12.32 -1.91
N ALA A 309 -1.67 12.21 -1.16
CA ALA A 309 -1.18 10.95 -0.64
C ALA A 309 -0.90 11.08 0.86
N VAL A 310 -1.11 9.97 1.57
CA VAL A 310 -0.74 9.84 2.98
C VAL A 310 0.55 9.05 3.05
N ILE A 311 1.54 9.65 3.69
CA ILE A 311 2.83 9.05 4.00
C ILE A 311 2.78 8.57 5.45
N PRO A 312 2.67 7.25 5.73
CA PRO A 312 2.82 6.76 7.10
C PRO A 312 4.20 7.16 7.62
N GLY A 313 4.28 7.59 8.88
CA GLY A 313 5.52 7.54 9.65
C GLY A 313 5.72 6.15 10.26
N ALA A 314 6.82 5.96 11.00
CA ALA A 314 6.85 4.87 11.98
C ALA A 314 5.71 5.09 12.99
N MET A 315 5.16 4.01 13.59
CA MET A 315 4.10 4.13 14.61
C MET A 315 4.45 5.20 15.64
N GLY A 316 3.57 6.19 15.85
CA GLY A 316 3.79 7.30 16.77
C GLY A 316 4.45 8.56 16.18
N PHE A 317 4.61 8.71 14.86
CA PHE A 317 5.17 9.92 14.24
C PHE A 317 4.17 10.65 13.31
N LEU A 318 4.18 11.99 13.42
CA LEU A 318 3.39 12.96 12.67
C LEU A 318 3.65 12.88 11.16
N GLN A 319 2.60 13.12 10.36
CA GLN A 319 2.56 12.80 8.93
C GLN A 319 2.18 13.97 8.05
N LEU A 320 2.60 13.89 6.78
CA LEU A 320 2.49 14.96 5.80
C LEU A 320 1.44 14.62 4.74
N CYS A 321 0.52 15.55 4.50
CA CYS A 321 -0.30 15.59 3.29
C CYS A 321 0.44 16.41 2.23
N GLY A 322 0.89 15.75 1.17
CA GLY A 322 1.62 16.39 0.06
C GLY A 322 0.75 16.57 -1.18
N HIS A 323 0.98 17.65 -1.93
CA HIS A 323 0.51 17.80 -3.30
C HIS A 323 1.68 17.55 -4.26
N GLY A 324 1.46 16.72 -5.28
CA GLY A 324 2.46 16.56 -6.34
C GLY A 324 2.66 17.84 -7.15
N LYS A 325 3.92 18.16 -7.51
CA LYS A 325 4.26 19.16 -8.54
C LYS A 325 4.99 18.41 -9.66
N ARG A 326 4.61 18.57 -10.92
CA ARG A 326 5.20 17.83 -12.06
C ARG A 326 6.14 18.71 -12.90
N LYS A 327 7.28 18.15 -13.33
CA LYS A 327 7.96 18.52 -14.59
C LYS A 327 7.70 17.42 -15.62
N SER A 328 7.49 17.78 -16.88
CA SER A 328 7.03 16.85 -17.93
C SER A 328 7.94 15.62 -18.08
N GLY A 329 7.39 14.42 -17.92
CA GLY A 329 8.08 13.14 -18.15
C GLY A 329 8.63 12.41 -16.92
N GLU A 330 8.61 13.02 -15.73
CA GLU A 330 9.10 12.42 -14.48
C GLU A 330 8.00 11.65 -13.71
N LEU A 331 8.34 10.51 -13.09
CA LEU A 331 7.45 9.81 -12.14
C LEU A 331 7.52 10.56 -10.81
N LEU A 332 6.39 10.95 -10.22
CA LEU A 332 6.41 11.54 -8.87
C LEU A 332 5.91 10.52 -7.86
N LEU A 333 6.61 10.38 -6.73
CA LEU A 333 6.23 9.47 -5.64
C LEU A 333 6.29 10.12 -4.27
N PHE A 334 5.43 9.63 -3.39
CA PHE A 334 5.46 9.87 -1.94
C PHE A 334 5.88 8.58 -1.22
N ILE A 335 6.59 8.73 -0.10
CA ILE A 335 7.35 7.66 0.58
C ILE A 335 6.67 7.29 1.90
N PRO A 336 6.19 6.06 2.11
CA PRO A 336 5.81 5.55 3.42
C PRO A 336 7.03 5.39 4.36
N TRP A 337 7.21 6.23 5.37
CA TRP A 337 8.30 6.12 6.35
C TRP A 337 8.07 4.98 7.35
N SER A 338 9.06 4.10 7.55
CA SER A 338 8.96 2.94 8.47
C SER A 338 10.04 2.89 9.57
N ARG A 339 10.93 3.89 9.68
CA ARG A 339 11.99 3.94 10.71
C ARG A 339 11.88 5.22 11.57
N PRO A 340 12.24 5.19 12.87
CA PRO A 340 12.34 6.40 13.66
C PRO A 340 13.59 7.17 13.24
N ALA A 341 13.43 8.33 12.58
CA ALA A 341 14.52 9.31 12.46
C ALA A 341 14.03 10.68 12.88
N VAL A 342 14.79 11.29 13.78
CA VAL A 342 14.62 12.66 14.22
C VAL A 342 15.04 13.58 13.07
N PHE A 343 14.09 14.16 12.34
CA PHE A 343 14.32 15.31 11.48
C PHE A 343 13.21 16.35 11.66
N GLU A 344 13.63 17.56 12.01
CA GLU A 344 12.81 18.76 12.07
C GLU A 344 12.34 19.21 10.67
N LYS A 345 11.10 19.69 10.62
CA LYS A 345 10.46 20.55 9.60
C LYS A 345 9.94 19.90 8.31
N ARG A 346 8.60 20.03 8.13
CA ARG A 346 7.82 20.12 6.89
C ARG A 346 8.60 19.86 5.59
N CYS A 347 8.67 18.61 5.16
CA CYS A 347 9.11 18.28 3.79
C CYS A 347 7.93 18.42 2.81
N HIS A 348 7.80 19.58 2.18
CA HIS A 348 6.98 19.75 0.99
C HIS A 348 7.80 19.25 -0.22
N GLY A 349 7.75 17.96 -0.52
CA GLY A 349 8.47 17.44 -1.70
C GLY A 349 8.15 15.99 -2.02
N GLY A 350 7.47 15.76 -3.15
CA GLY A 350 7.48 14.46 -3.81
C GLY A 350 8.86 14.16 -4.39
N ILE A 351 9.21 12.88 -4.49
CA ILE A 351 10.41 12.43 -5.22
C ILE A 351 10.09 12.42 -6.71
N PHE A 352 10.92 13.11 -7.50
CA PHE A 352 10.90 13.09 -8.96
C PHE A 352 11.83 11.99 -9.50
N LEU A 353 11.31 11.08 -10.33
CA LEU A 353 12.03 9.98 -10.97
C LEU A 353 12.23 10.20 -12.46
#